data_AF-A0A935H306-F1
#
_entry.id   AF-A0A935H306-F1
#
_cell.length_a   1.000
_cell.length_b   1.000
_cell.length_c   1.000
_cell.angle_alpha   90.00
_cell.angle_beta   90.00
_cell.angle_gamma   90.00
#
_symmetry.space_group_name_H-M   'P 1'
#
loop_
_entity.id
_entity.type
_entity.pdbx_description
1 polymer ?
#
loop_
_entity_poly.entity_id
_entity_poly.type
_entity_poly.pdbx_seq_one_letter_code
_entity_poly.pdbx_strand_id
1 'polypeptide(L)'
;TAMEATNTLEFCISCHEMRDNVYQEYKQTIHYSNRTGVRAICSDCHVPKDWSHKMVRKIQASAELWGKLMGTIDTKEKFEANRLRLAEHEWARMKSVDSRECRNCHSFEGMDTEKQKLRAAKMHKIAQDDKQTCIDCHKGIAHKKPQGMKEEDE
;
A
#
# COMPACT_ATOMS: atom_id res chain seq x y z
N THR A 1 17.05 15.48 -4.17
CA THR A 1 16.67 15.88 -5.55
C THR A 1 15.17 16.11 -5.59
N ALA A 2 14.62 16.74 -6.65
CA ALA A 2 13.16 16.87 -6.80
C ALA A 2 12.44 15.51 -6.77
N MET A 3 13.08 14.49 -7.37
CA MET A 3 12.61 13.11 -7.35
C MET A 3 12.38 12.60 -5.92
N GLU A 4 13.36 12.79 -5.03
CA GLU A 4 13.24 12.34 -3.64
C GLU A 4 12.33 13.23 -2.81
N ALA A 5 12.23 14.53 -3.10
CA ALA A 5 11.26 15.41 -2.45
C ALA A 5 9.82 14.94 -2.69
N THR A 6 9.51 14.46 -3.90
CA THR A 6 8.19 13.90 -4.22
C THR A 6 7.93 12.47 -3.69
N ASN A 7 8.84 11.94 -2.88
CA ASN A 7 8.67 10.66 -2.17
C ASN A 7 8.49 10.86 -0.67
N THR A 8 8.61 12.08 -0.14
CA THR A 8 8.48 12.28 1.32
C THR A 8 7.03 12.16 1.77
N LEU A 9 6.85 11.88 3.06
CA LEU A 9 5.52 11.82 3.67
C LEU A 9 4.79 13.16 3.53
N GLU A 10 5.50 14.27 3.76
CA GLU A 10 4.98 15.64 3.66
C GLU A 10 4.44 15.94 2.27
N PHE A 11 5.13 15.50 1.22
CA PHE A 11 4.64 15.65 -0.15
C PHE A 11 3.40 14.79 -0.38
N CYS A 12 3.42 13.51 0.03
CA CYS A 12 2.29 12.59 -0.18
C CYS A 12 1.00 13.10 0.48
N ILE A 13 1.10 13.76 1.64
CA ILE A 13 -0.04 14.32 2.37
C ILE A 13 -0.28 15.81 2.11
N SER A 14 0.39 16.39 1.11
CA SER A 14 0.16 17.79 0.72
C SER A 14 -1.23 17.99 0.10
N CYS A 15 -1.79 16.95 -0.51
CA CYS A 15 -3.17 16.91 -0.99
C CYS A 15 -4.12 16.51 0.14
N HIS A 16 -5.22 17.24 0.29
CA HIS A 16 -6.20 16.99 1.35
C HIS A 16 -6.86 15.62 1.23
N GLU A 17 -7.02 15.10 0.00
CA GLU A 17 -7.57 13.76 -0.25
C GLU A 17 -6.74 12.67 0.43
N MET A 18 -5.42 12.80 0.43
CA MET A 18 -4.52 11.85 1.08
C MET A 18 -4.43 12.12 2.58
N ARG A 19 -4.31 13.39 2.97
CA ARG A 19 -4.16 13.83 4.36
C ARG A 19 -5.35 13.50 5.24
N ASP A 20 -6.56 13.70 4.72
CA ASP A 20 -7.79 13.64 5.52
C ASP A 20 -8.39 12.23 5.52
N ASN A 21 -8.02 11.38 4.54
CA ASN A 21 -8.45 9.99 4.43
C ASN A 21 -7.32 9.01 4.83
N VAL A 22 -6.58 8.49 3.84
CA VAL A 22 -5.63 7.37 4.00
C VAL A 22 -4.52 7.63 5.02
N TYR A 23 -4.07 8.88 5.18
CA TYR A 23 -3.07 9.23 6.19
C TYR A 23 -3.61 9.04 7.61
N GLN A 24 -4.88 9.36 7.87
CA GLN A 24 -5.49 9.16 9.19
C GLN A 24 -5.57 7.67 9.56
N GLU A 25 -5.81 6.81 8.57
CA GLU A 25 -5.84 5.35 8.73
C GLU A 25 -4.42 4.81 8.94
N TYR A 26 -3.46 5.26 8.12
CA TYR A 26 -2.06 4.85 8.23
C TYR A 26 -1.47 5.12 9.62
N LYS A 27 -1.81 6.26 10.24
CA LYS A 27 -1.36 6.61 11.60
C LYS A 27 -1.74 5.58 12.67
N GLN A 28 -2.77 4.76 12.42
CA GLN A 28 -3.24 3.75 13.36
C GLN A 28 -2.53 2.40 13.19
N THR A 29 -1.55 2.31 12.28
CA THR A 29 -0.91 1.05 11.88
C THR A 29 0.49 0.90 12.47
N ILE A 30 0.99 -0.34 12.46
CA ILE A 30 2.37 -0.66 12.85
C ILE A 30 3.41 -0.02 11.92
N HIS A 31 3.04 0.36 10.70
CA HIS A 31 3.97 1.01 9.78
C HIS A 31 4.21 2.48 10.15
N TYR A 32 3.27 3.11 10.87
CA TYR A 32 3.44 4.45 11.42
C TYR A 32 4.12 4.45 12.79
N SER A 33 3.68 3.59 13.70
CA SER A 33 4.20 3.52 15.08
C SER A 33 4.37 2.08 15.52
N ASN A 34 5.59 1.71 15.92
CA ASN A 34 5.93 0.40 16.41
C ASN A 34 7.07 0.47 17.45
N ARG A 35 7.33 -0.67 18.09
CA ARG A 35 8.30 -0.80 19.17
C ARG A 35 9.76 -0.64 18.75
N THR A 36 10.09 -0.70 17.46
CA THR A 36 11.49 -0.66 16.96
C THR A 36 11.88 0.68 16.35
N GLY A 37 10.92 1.59 16.14
CA GLY A 37 11.17 2.92 15.60
C GLY A 37 11.38 2.97 14.07
N VAL A 38 11.25 1.84 13.37
CA VAL A 38 11.31 1.79 11.90
C VAL A 38 9.99 2.33 11.34
N ARG A 39 10.02 3.22 10.36
CA ARG A 39 8.81 3.79 9.76
C ARG A 39 8.83 3.59 8.25
N ALA A 40 7.83 2.88 7.74
CA ALA A 40 7.59 2.77 6.30
C ALA A 40 6.54 3.82 5.91
N ILE A 41 6.94 4.80 5.11
CA ILE A 41 6.07 5.90 4.67
C ILE A 41 5.36 5.55 3.35
N CYS A 42 4.53 6.46 2.85
CA CYS A 42 3.73 6.26 1.64
C CYS A 42 4.55 5.75 0.45
N SER A 43 5.73 6.35 0.20
CA SER A 43 6.58 5.97 -0.92
C SER A 43 7.15 4.57 -0.79
N ASP A 44 7.40 4.08 0.42
CA ASP A 44 8.01 2.75 0.60
C ASP A 44 7.09 1.63 0.12
N CYS A 45 5.78 1.87 0.13
CA CYS A 45 4.75 0.95 -0.35
C CYS A 45 4.20 1.29 -1.74
N HIS A 46 4.08 2.57 -2.09
CA HIS A 46 3.39 3.00 -3.33
C HIS A 46 4.32 3.45 -4.46
N VAL A 47 5.61 3.64 -4.20
CA VAL A 47 6.60 4.09 -5.18
C VAL A 47 7.75 3.08 -5.24
N PRO A 48 7.99 2.44 -6.40
CA PRO A 48 9.11 1.51 -6.53
C PRO A 48 10.45 2.17 -6.18
N LYS A 49 11.34 1.42 -5.53
CA LYS A 49 12.66 1.92 -5.12
C LYS A 49 13.62 2.02 -6.31
N ASP A 50 13.56 1.04 -7.22
CA ASP A 50 14.42 0.99 -8.40
C ASP A 50 14.02 2.07 -9.42
N TRP A 51 15.01 2.58 -10.16
CA TRP A 51 14.84 3.77 -10.99
C TRP A 51 13.80 3.60 -12.09
N SER A 52 13.86 2.50 -12.85
CA SER A 52 13.00 2.32 -14.02
C SER A 52 11.52 2.22 -13.62
N HIS A 53 11.20 1.41 -12.61
CA HIS A 53 9.82 1.25 -12.16
C HIS A 53 9.32 2.50 -11.42
N LYS A 54 10.21 3.20 -10.68
CA LYS A 54 9.90 4.50 -10.06
C LYS A 54 9.43 5.51 -11.11
N MET A 55 10.16 5.62 -12.22
CA MET A 55 9.83 6.56 -13.30
C MET A 55 8.50 6.22 -13.95
N VAL A 56 8.24 4.94 -14.26
CA VAL A 56 6.95 4.49 -14.82
C VAL A 56 5.81 4.84 -13.88
N ARG A 57 5.94 4.55 -12.58
CA ARG A 57 4.89 4.86 -11.59
C ARG A 57 4.63 6.35 -11.47
N LYS A 58 5.67 7.19 -11.50
CA LYS A 58 5.53 8.65 -11.44
C LYS A 58 4.88 9.24 -12.69
N ILE A 59 5.13 8.67 -13.86
CA ILE A 59 4.40 9.03 -15.08
C ILE A 59 2.92 8.65 -14.93
N GLN A 60 2.61 7.43 -14.47
CA GLN A 60 1.23 7.00 -14.21
C GLN A 60 0.53 7.88 -13.16
N ALA A 61 1.26 8.31 -12.12
CA ALA A 61 0.74 9.19 -11.07
C ALA A 61 0.29 10.56 -11.59
N SER A 62 0.75 11.00 -12.77
CA SER A 62 0.28 12.26 -13.38
C SER A 62 -1.23 12.26 -13.63
N ALA A 63 -1.85 11.08 -13.83
CA ALA A 63 -3.30 10.96 -13.93
C ALA A 63 -4.03 11.31 -12.62
N GLU A 64 -3.36 11.18 -11.46
CA GLU A 64 -3.91 11.58 -10.17
C GLU A 64 -4.07 13.11 -10.08
N LEU A 65 -3.19 13.88 -10.75
CA LEU A 65 -3.33 15.33 -10.88
C LEU A 65 -4.55 15.72 -11.71
N TRP A 66 -4.85 14.96 -12.77
CA TRP A 66 -6.07 15.16 -13.54
C TRP A 66 -7.31 14.87 -12.68
N GLY A 67 -7.30 13.77 -11.93
CA GLY A 67 -8.37 13.44 -10.97
C GLY A 67 -8.58 14.52 -9.91
N LYS A 68 -7.49 15.14 -9.43
CA LYS A 68 -7.51 16.30 -8.53
C LYS A 68 -8.20 17.50 -9.17
N LEU A 69 -7.83 17.87 -10.40
CA LEU A 69 -8.43 18.99 -11.13
C LEU A 69 -9.93 18.77 -11.36
N MET A 70 -10.33 17.53 -11.64
CA MET A 70 -11.73 17.15 -11.86
C MET A 70 -12.52 16.91 -10.56
N GLY A 71 -11.87 16.95 -9.39
CA GLY A 71 -12.51 16.74 -8.09
C GLY A 71 -13.12 15.34 -7.95
N THR A 72 -12.48 14.30 -8.50
CA THR A 72 -13.06 12.93 -8.54
C THR A 72 -13.18 12.29 -7.15
N ILE A 73 -12.33 12.69 -6.21
CA ILE A 73 -12.28 12.18 -4.82
C ILE A 73 -11.99 13.30 -3.79
N ASP A 74 -12.35 14.54 -4.12
CA ASP A 74 -12.04 15.75 -3.33
C ASP A 74 -12.85 15.89 -2.01
N THR A 75 -13.79 14.99 -1.76
CA THR A 75 -14.60 14.92 -0.54
C THR A 75 -14.54 13.50 -0.01
N LYS A 76 -14.79 13.34 1.29
CA LYS A 76 -14.78 12.01 1.91
C LYS A 76 -15.82 11.09 1.26
N GLU A 77 -16.99 11.62 0.96
CA GLU A 77 -18.09 10.88 0.34
C GLU A 77 -17.68 10.36 -1.05
N LYS A 78 -17.04 11.21 -1.88
CA LYS A 78 -16.54 10.78 -3.19
C LYS A 78 -15.37 9.80 -3.07
N PHE A 79 -14.48 9.98 -2.09
CA PHE A 79 -13.38 9.05 -1.81
C PHE A 79 -13.93 7.67 -1.44
N GLU A 80 -14.87 7.60 -0.50
CA GLU A 80 -15.51 6.35 -0.09
C GLU A 80 -16.26 5.68 -1.25
N ALA A 81 -17.00 6.45 -2.05
CA ALA A 81 -17.66 5.94 -3.25
C ALA A 81 -16.69 5.35 -4.29
N ASN A 82 -15.44 5.81 -4.31
CA ASN A 82 -14.39 5.28 -5.18
C ASN A 82 -13.44 4.29 -4.50
N ARG A 83 -13.58 4.04 -3.19
CA ARG A 83 -12.57 3.31 -2.40
C ARG A 83 -12.31 1.92 -2.96
N LEU A 84 -13.35 1.18 -3.31
CA LEU A 84 -13.21 -0.18 -3.87
C LEU A 84 -12.37 -0.16 -5.15
N ARG A 85 -12.75 0.67 -6.13
CA ARG A 85 -12.03 0.83 -7.39
C ARG A 85 -10.56 1.22 -7.17
N LEU A 86 -10.29 2.17 -6.28
CA LEU A 86 -8.94 2.62 -5.95
C LEU A 86 -8.11 1.49 -5.30
N ALA A 87 -8.71 0.76 -4.37
CA ALA A 87 -8.07 -0.35 -3.69
C ALA A 87 -7.76 -1.51 -4.65
N GLU A 88 -8.71 -1.90 -5.51
CA GLU A 88 -8.53 -2.94 -6.52
C GLU A 88 -7.40 -2.59 -7.49
N HIS A 89 -7.32 -1.34 -7.95
CA HIS A 89 -6.22 -0.89 -8.80
C HIS A 89 -4.86 -1.03 -8.11
N GLU A 90 -4.79 -0.66 -6.83
CA GLU A 90 -3.57 -0.77 -6.03
C GLU A 90 -3.18 -2.23 -5.80
N TRP A 91 -4.12 -3.07 -5.40
CA TRP A 91 -3.90 -4.49 -5.14
C TRP A 91 -3.51 -5.24 -6.41
N ALA A 92 -4.18 -4.97 -7.54
CA ALA A 92 -3.82 -5.54 -8.83
C ALA A 92 -2.38 -5.16 -9.21
N ARG A 93 -1.98 -3.90 -8.99
CA ARG A 93 -0.60 -3.46 -9.24
C ARG A 93 0.37 -4.22 -8.34
N MET A 94 0.18 -4.20 -7.02
CA MET A 94 1.05 -4.87 -6.07
C MET A 94 1.16 -6.36 -6.40
N LYS A 95 0.06 -7.04 -6.73
CA LYS A 95 0.04 -8.45 -7.13
C LYS A 95 0.83 -8.69 -8.41
N SER A 96 0.66 -7.84 -9.43
CA SER A 96 1.36 -7.98 -10.72
C SER A 96 2.88 -7.87 -10.64
N VAL A 97 3.39 -7.24 -9.57
CA VAL A 97 4.84 -7.08 -9.32
C VAL A 97 5.32 -7.91 -8.13
N ASP A 98 4.60 -8.98 -7.77
CA ASP A 98 4.93 -9.86 -6.65
C ASP A 98 5.14 -9.11 -5.31
N SER A 99 4.32 -8.10 -5.05
CA SER A 99 4.41 -7.25 -3.87
C SER A 99 5.83 -6.71 -3.61
N ARG A 100 6.55 -6.36 -4.69
CA ARG A 100 7.94 -5.86 -4.65
C ARG A 100 8.21 -4.88 -3.51
N GLU A 101 7.32 -3.92 -3.33
CA GLU A 101 7.46 -2.88 -2.31
C GLU A 101 7.38 -3.46 -0.88
N CYS A 102 6.50 -4.43 -0.64
CA CYS A 102 6.49 -5.17 0.62
C CYS A 102 7.80 -5.94 0.83
N ARG A 103 8.30 -6.57 -0.24
CA ARG A 103 9.50 -7.42 -0.21
C ARG A 103 10.81 -6.65 -0.02
N ASN A 104 10.81 -5.33 -0.23
CA ASN A 104 11.95 -4.48 0.11
C ASN A 104 12.27 -4.47 1.62
N CYS A 105 11.28 -4.81 2.47
CA CYS A 105 11.43 -4.85 3.92
C CYS A 105 11.04 -6.21 4.53
N HIS A 106 10.15 -6.96 3.90
CA HIS A 106 9.65 -8.25 4.37
C HIS A 106 10.08 -9.39 3.43
N SER A 107 11.03 -10.21 3.86
CA SER A 107 11.36 -11.46 3.17
C SER A 107 10.82 -12.64 3.95
N PHE A 108 10.39 -13.69 3.24
CA PHE A 108 10.01 -14.95 3.86
C PHE A 108 11.18 -15.59 4.63
N GLU A 109 12.41 -15.45 4.13
CA GLU A 109 13.63 -15.90 4.80
C GLU A 109 13.93 -15.12 6.09
N GLY A 110 13.61 -13.82 6.12
CA GLY A 110 13.82 -12.96 7.29
C GLY A 110 12.71 -13.09 8.36
N MET A 111 11.69 -13.91 8.12
CA MET A 111 10.62 -14.15 9.07
C MET A 111 11.00 -15.24 10.08
N ASP A 112 10.96 -14.90 11.36
CA ASP A 112 11.12 -15.87 12.46
C ASP A 112 9.79 -16.61 12.71
N THR A 113 9.65 -17.82 12.16
CA THR A 113 8.41 -18.61 12.23
C THR A 113 8.06 -19.06 13.64
N GLU A 114 9.06 -19.26 14.51
CA GLU A 114 8.86 -19.67 15.91
C GLU A 114 8.21 -18.55 16.74
N LYS A 115 8.44 -17.28 16.36
CA LYS A 115 7.80 -16.13 17.00
C LYS A 115 6.44 -15.76 16.41
N GLN A 116 6.03 -16.43 15.34
CA GLN A 116 4.71 -16.23 14.76
C GLN A 116 3.65 -17.06 15.48
N LYS A 117 2.39 -16.62 15.43
CA LYS A 117 1.28 -17.50 15.80
C LYS A 117 1.28 -18.70 14.86
N LEU A 118 1.01 -19.90 15.36
CA LEU A 118 1.02 -21.15 14.58
C LEU A 118 0.24 -21.04 13.26
N ARG A 119 -0.95 -20.41 13.30
CA ARG A 119 -1.75 -20.16 12.09
C ARG A 119 -1.01 -19.30 11.06
N ALA A 120 -0.37 -18.21 11.50
CA ALA A 120 0.36 -17.31 10.61
C ALA A 120 1.58 -18.00 9.98
N ALA A 121 2.36 -18.74 10.79
CA ALA A 121 3.49 -19.52 10.29
C ALA A 121 3.05 -20.54 9.22
N LYS A 122 1.95 -21.26 9.47
CA LYS A 122 1.37 -22.19 8.49
C LYS A 122 0.94 -21.47 7.21
N MET A 123 0.23 -20.34 7.31
CA MET A 123 -0.22 -19.58 6.14
C MET A 123 0.94 -19.01 5.34
N HIS A 124 2.00 -18.51 5.98
CA HIS A 124 3.19 -18.03 5.27
C HIS A 124 3.92 -19.17 4.54
N LYS A 125 3.94 -20.38 5.10
CA LYS A 125 4.48 -21.55 4.40
C LYS A 125 3.66 -21.90 3.16
N ILE A 126 2.33 -21.96 3.30
CA ILE A 126 1.42 -22.19 2.15
C ILE A 126 1.61 -21.12 1.08
N ALA A 127 1.70 -19.84 1.47
CA ALA A 127 1.92 -18.75 0.54
C ALA A 127 3.24 -18.88 -0.24
N GLN A 128 4.31 -19.41 0.38
CA GLN A 128 5.57 -19.71 -0.32
C GLN A 128 5.41 -20.86 -1.30
N ASP A 129 4.80 -21.98 -0.87
CA ASP A 129 4.60 -23.18 -1.67
C ASP A 129 3.72 -22.88 -2.90
N ASP A 130 2.66 -22.08 -2.70
CA ASP A 130 1.70 -21.67 -3.73
C ASP A 130 2.15 -20.43 -4.53
N LYS A 131 3.33 -19.88 -4.26
CA LYS A 131 3.89 -18.67 -4.91
C LYS A 131 2.94 -17.46 -4.85
N GLN A 132 2.25 -17.30 -3.72
CA GLN A 132 1.40 -16.15 -3.46
C GLN A 132 2.22 -14.89 -3.17
N THR A 133 1.62 -13.75 -3.48
CA THR A 133 2.15 -12.43 -3.17
C THR A 133 1.66 -11.97 -1.80
N CYS A 134 2.33 -11.01 -1.19
CA CYS A 134 1.94 -10.50 0.13
C CYS A 134 0.51 -9.93 0.13
N ILE A 135 0.13 -9.24 -0.96
CA ILE A 135 -1.18 -8.59 -1.09
C ILE A 135 -2.33 -9.55 -1.33
N ASP A 136 -2.06 -10.83 -1.64
CA ASP A 136 -3.13 -11.84 -1.75
C ASP A 136 -3.84 -12.05 -0.40
N CYS A 137 -3.09 -11.99 0.71
CA CYS A 137 -3.66 -12.09 2.06
C CYS A 137 -3.76 -10.73 2.79
N HIS A 138 -2.79 -9.84 2.63
CA HIS A 138 -2.66 -8.62 3.44
C HIS A 138 -3.37 -7.38 2.85
N LYS A 139 -4.58 -7.57 2.33
CA LYS A 139 -5.45 -6.46 1.89
C LYS A 139 -5.85 -5.63 3.12
N GLY A 140 -5.72 -4.31 3.00
CA GLY A 140 -6.04 -3.37 4.09
C GLY A 140 -5.02 -3.31 5.22
N ILE A 141 -3.74 -3.57 4.93
CA ILE A 141 -2.65 -3.53 5.94
C ILE A 141 -2.39 -2.12 6.52
N ALA A 142 -2.54 -1.07 5.69
CA ALA A 142 -2.31 0.32 6.08
C ALA A 142 -3.58 1.18 6.05
N HIS A 143 -4.62 0.72 5.36
CA HIS A 143 -5.84 1.45 5.06
C HIS A 143 -7.05 0.54 5.26
N LYS A 144 -8.22 1.10 5.56
CA LYS A 144 -9.45 0.31 5.74
C LYS A 144 -9.82 -0.38 4.44
N LYS A 145 -10.24 -1.65 4.57
CA LYS A 145 -10.81 -2.40 3.44
C LYS A 145 -12.09 -1.70 2.94
N PRO A 146 -12.30 -1.63 1.61
CA PRO A 146 -13.54 -1.14 1.03
C PRO A 146 -14.72 -2.06 1.37
N GLN A 147 -15.93 -1.51 1.24
CA GLN A 147 -17.16 -2.30 1.25
C GLN A 147 -17.41 -2.88 -0.15
N GLY A 148 -18.15 -4.00 -0.22
CA GLY A 148 -18.54 -4.63 -1.50
C GLY A 148 -17.40 -5.31 -2.24
N MET A 149 -16.38 -5.79 -1.52
CA MET A 149 -15.35 -6.65 -2.10
C MET A 149 -16.00 -7.96 -2.56
N LYS A 150 -15.37 -8.62 -3.54
CA LYS A 150 -15.75 -10.00 -3.90
C LYS A 150 -15.44 -10.93 -2.73
N GLU A 151 -16.20 -12.00 -2.55
CA GLU A 151 -15.98 -12.97 -1.47
C GLU A 151 -14.55 -13.55 -1.44
N GLU A 152 -13.91 -13.67 -2.61
CA GLU A 152 -12.50 -14.09 -2.74
C GLU A 152 -11.48 -13.04 -2.27
N ASP A 153 -11.90 -11.79 -2.17
CA ASP A 153 -11.11 -10.63 -1.78
C ASP A 153 -11.40 -10.14 -0.34
N GLU A 154 -12.45 -10.67 0.31
CA GLU A 154 -12.83 -10.38 1.71
C GLU A 154 -11.83 -10.93 2.74
#